data_AF-C6HDK5-F1
#
_entry.id   AF-C6HDK5-F1
#
_cell.length_a   1.000
_cell.length_b   1.000
_cell.length_c   1.000
_cell.angle_alpha   90.00
_cell.angle_beta   90.00
_cell.angle_gamma   90.00
#
_symmetry.space_group_name_H-M   'P 1'
#
loop_
_entity.id
_entity.type
_entity.pdbx_description
1 polymer ?
#
loop_
_entity_poly.entity_id
_entity_poly.type
_entity_poly.pdbx_seq_one_letter_code
_entity_poly.pdbx_strand_id
1 'polypeptide(L)'
;MATLEKYLKIAPYLVPKDKSLHRPILRHPDLQPNNIFVSKDLDIIGLIDWQYCSALPIFLAAGIPQYIQNYDDEESLHFIPPKLPKTLDEMGAHERSTALEQFRRRHLHFYYLGFTQRFNPSHFHALDHDRSHLLKRKTFTHAGDPWEGNNVQLKADLVHMVQNWDKVVTSADAEGGGGTDAVVPPCPITFDLSEAQDTLRIEKEYEKIDSQLSLIRDAIGVSIDGWTSNEMFEDAIARAKEFKKMAIDSVSDNKIDQEMTEKHWPFDDFVEDE
;
A
#
# COMPACT_ATOMS: atom_id res chain seq x y z
N MET A 1 5.69 11.47 -18.95
CA MET A 1 7.04 12.09 -19.06
C MET A 1 7.22 13.28 -18.12
N ALA A 2 6.44 14.36 -18.20
CA ALA A 2 6.61 15.55 -17.34
C ALA A 2 6.63 15.26 -15.82
N THR A 3 5.80 14.33 -15.34
CA THR A 3 5.80 13.89 -13.93
C THR A 3 7.13 13.23 -13.52
N LEU A 4 7.70 12.38 -14.38
CA LEU A 4 8.98 11.72 -14.12
C LEU A 4 10.14 12.74 -14.11
N GLU A 5 10.11 13.74 -14.98
CA GLU A 5 11.11 14.83 -14.97
C GLU A 5 11.07 15.63 -13.66
N LYS A 6 9.87 15.87 -13.11
CA LYS A 6 9.70 16.46 -11.77
C LYS A 6 10.30 15.54 -10.69
N TYR A 7 10.05 14.23 -10.76
CA TYR A 7 10.65 13.25 -9.85
C TYR A 7 12.18 13.26 -9.90
N LEU A 8 12.79 13.26 -11.09
CA LEU A 8 14.25 13.28 -11.25
C LEU A 8 14.92 14.51 -10.63
N LYS A 9 14.22 15.65 -10.57
CA LYS A 9 14.70 16.86 -9.86
C LYS A 9 14.66 16.71 -8.34
N ILE A 10 13.71 15.96 -7.81
CA ILE A 10 13.55 15.71 -6.37
C ILE A 10 14.43 14.56 -5.89
N ALA A 11 14.66 13.52 -6.70
CA ALA A 11 15.31 12.28 -6.29
C ALA A 11 16.63 12.46 -5.49
N PRO A 12 17.54 13.39 -5.83
CA PRO A 12 18.76 13.62 -5.06
C PRO A 12 18.52 14.06 -3.60
N TYR A 13 17.38 14.70 -3.32
CA TYR A 13 17.00 15.18 -1.99
C TYR A 13 16.31 14.09 -1.14
N LEU A 14 15.93 12.96 -1.74
CA LEU A 14 15.24 11.88 -1.04
C LEU A 14 16.21 10.94 -0.31
N VAL A 15 17.50 10.96 -0.68
CA VAL A 15 18.53 10.12 -0.07
C VAL A 15 18.83 10.63 1.35
N PRO A 16 18.63 9.81 2.40
CA PRO A 16 18.94 10.20 3.78
C PRO A 16 20.44 10.55 3.94
N LYS A 17 20.81 11.45 4.87
CA LYS A 17 22.24 11.69 5.15
C LYS A 17 22.84 10.61 6.04
N ASP A 18 22.01 9.96 6.86
CA ASP A 18 22.42 8.81 7.66
C ASP A 18 22.89 7.66 6.74
N LYS A 19 24.20 7.40 6.77
CA LYS A 19 24.84 6.36 5.97
C LYS A 19 24.46 4.95 6.40
N SER A 20 23.96 4.76 7.63
CA SER A 20 23.47 3.45 8.10
C SER A 20 22.32 2.96 7.22
N LEU A 21 21.56 3.90 6.64
CA LEU A 21 20.42 3.66 5.77
C LEU A 21 20.79 3.38 4.30
N HIS A 22 22.06 3.52 3.92
CA HIS A 22 22.51 3.30 2.53
C HIS A 22 22.86 1.85 2.23
N ARG A 23 22.92 1.00 3.26
CA ARG A 23 23.32 -0.41 3.10
C ARG A 23 22.38 -1.11 2.11
N PRO A 24 22.90 -1.75 1.05
CA PRO A 24 22.07 -2.54 0.14
C PRO A 24 21.54 -3.77 0.86
N ILE A 25 20.25 -4.03 0.70
CA ILE A 25 19.53 -5.18 1.25
C ILE A 25 18.80 -5.88 0.12
N LEU A 26 18.85 -7.20 0.13
CA LEU A 26 17.96 -8.03 -0.66
C LEU A 26 16.71 -8.31 0.18
N ARG A 27 15.55 -7.97 -0.35
CA ARG A 27 14.27 -8.21 0.31
C ARG A 27 13.33 -8.91 -0.66
N HIS A 28 12.56 -9.86 -0.14
CA HIS A 28 11.53 -10.54 -0.91
C HIS A 28 10.56 -9.51 -1.51
N PRO A 29 10.34 -9.51 -2.84
CA PRO A 29 9.52 -8.49 -3.51
C PRO A 29 8.04 -8.65 -3.16
N ASP A 30 7.56 -9.89 -3.01
CA ASP A 30 6.15 -10.18 -2.74
C ASP A 30 5.96 -11.25 -1.64
N LEU A 31 6.11 -10.84 -0.38
CA LEU A 31 6.03 -11.75 0.77
C LEU A 31 4.57 -12.02 1.19
N GLN A 32 3.80 -12.63 0.31
CA GLN A 32 2.44 -13.10 0.55
C GLN A 32 2.39 -14.53 1.09
N PRO A 33 1.31 -14.97 1.77
CA PRO A 33 1.23 -16.30 2.37
C PRO A 33 1.50 -17.46 1.42
N ASN A 34 1.06 -17.35 0.16
CA ASN A 34 1.28 -18.38 -0.87
C ASN A 34 2.76 -18.57 -1.24
N ASN A 35 3.60 -17.57 -0.96
CA ASN A 35 5.04 -17.60 -1.22
C ASN A 35 5.86 -18.11 -0.01
N ILE A 36 5.20 -18.52 1.09
CA ILE A 36 5.83 -18.97 2.33
C ILE A 36 5.46 -20.43 2.59
N PHE A 37 6.44 -21.32 2.51
CA PHE A 37 6.26 -22.72 2.92
C PHE A 37 6.53 -22.88 4.40
N VAL A 38 5.59 -23.56 5.08
CA VAL A 38 5.61 -23.77 6.52
C VAL A 38 5.56 -25.27 6.83
N SER A 39 6.36 -25.72 7.80
CA SER A 39 6.34 -27.10 8.28
C SER A 39 5.08 -27.39 9.12
N LYS A 40 4.89 -28.66 9.51
CA LYS A 40 3.82 -29.03 10.47
C LYS A 40 4.01 -28.37 11.84
N ASP A 41 5.24 -28.02 12.18
CA ASP A 41 5.62 -27.40 13.46
C ASP A 41 5.64 -25.86 13.38
N LEU A 42 5.14 -25.29 12.28
CA LEU A 42 5.06 -23.84 12.01
C LEU A 42 6.40 -23.15 11.73
N ASP A 43 7.44 -23.90 11.37
CA ASP A 43 8.71 -23.34 10.92
C ASP A 43 8.64 -22.92 9.45
N ILE A 44 9.22 -21.76 9.12
CA ILE A 44 9.39 -21.36 7.72
C ILE A 44 10.49 -22.23 7.10
N ILE A 45 10.11 -23.06 6.13
CA ILE A 45 11.01 -24.02 5.46
C ILE A 45 11.39 -23.60 4.03
N GLY A 46 10.72 -22.60 3.48
CA GLY A 46 11.04 -22.10 2.15
C GLY A 46 10.32 -20.80 1.82
N LEU A 47 10.98 -19.98 1.01
CA LEU A 47 10.42 -18.79 0.39
C LEU A 47 10.64 -18.91 -1.12
N ILE A 48 9.57 -18.80 -1.90
CA ILE A 48 9.60 -18.87 -3.37
C ILE A 48 9.21 -17.54 -3.98
N ASP A 49 9.24 -17.45 -5.30
CA ASP A 49 8.78 -16.26 -6.02
C ASP A 49 9.65 -15.00 -5.81
N TRP A 50 10.97 -15.22 -5.90
CA TRP A 50 11.98 -14.16 -5.84
C TRP A 50 12.15 -13.40 -7.18
N GLN A 51 11.27 -13.61 -8.14
CA GLN A 51 11.32 -12.90 -9.42
C GLN A 51 11.23 -11.38 -9.20
N TYR A 52 11.95 -10.60 -10.01
CA TYR A 52 12.05 -9.14 -9.88
C TYR A 52 12.66 -8.61 -8.56
N CYS A 53 13.18 -9.50 -7.71
CA CYS A 53 13.89 -9.09 -6.50
C CYS A 53 15.10 -8.22 -6.86
N SER A 54 15.20 -7.07 -6.19
CA SER A 54 16.24 -6.08 -6.42
C SER A 54 16.99 -5.76 -5.12
N ALA A 55 18.30 -5.56 -5.22
CA ALA A 55 19.11 -5.07 -4.12
C ALA A 55 18.95 -3.55 -4.03
N LEU A 56 18.30 -3.06 -2.97
CA LEU A 56 18.04 -1.64 -2.75
C LEU A 56 18.66 -1.18 -1.43
N PRO A 57 19.05 0.11 -1.29
CA PRO A 57 19.36 0.68 0.02
C PRO A 57 18.24 0.41 1.03
N ILE A 58 18.59 0.16 2.29
CA ILE A 58 17.58 -0.20 3.31
C ILE A 58 16.50 0.88 3.45
N PHE A 59 16.79 2.16 3.19
CA PHE A 59 15.73 3.18 3.23
C PHE A 59 14.67 3.08 2.12
N LEU A 60 14.94 2.35 1.05
CA LEU A 60 13.95 2.06 0.00
C LEU A 60 13.36 0.66 0.18
N ALA A 61 14.17 -0.29 0.67
CA ALA A 61 13.72 -1.67 0.89
C ALA A 61 12.91 -1.86 2.18
N ALA A 62 13.09 -0.99 3.19
CA ALA A 62 12.41 -1.13 4.47
C ALA A 62 10.90 -1.03 4.30
N GLY A 63 10.18 -1.84 5.09
CA GLY A 63 8.74 -1.98 4.95
C GLY A 63 8.17 -3.07 5.84
N ILE A 64 6.87 -3.00 6.05
CA ILE A 64 6.06 -4.10 6.57
C ILE A 64 5.39 -4.76 5.35
N PRO A 65 5.44 -6.10 5.20
CA PRO A 65 4.78 -6.80 4.10
C PRO A 65 3.28 -6.49 4.03
N GLN A 66 2.70 -6.46 2.84
CA GLN A 66 1.31 -6.06 2.62
C GLN A 66 0.28 -6.88 3.42
N TYR A 67 0.52 -8.19 3.59
CA TYR A 67 -0.37 -9.09 4.34
C TYR A 67 -0.19 -8.99 5.88
N ILE A 68 0.79 -8.21 6.34
CA ILE A 68 1.10 -8.02 7.76
C ILE A 68 0.85 -6.56 8.18
N GLN A 69 1.00 -5.61 7.27
CA GLN A 69 0.76 -4.19 7.52
C GLN A 69 -0.72 -3.91 7.80
N ASN A 70 -0.99 -2.79 8.48
CA ASN A 70 -2.34 -2.35 8.81
C ASN A 70 -2.40 -0.81 8.88
N TYR A 71 -1.79 -0.14 7.91
CA TYR A 71 -1.64 1.32 7.89
C TYR A 71 -2.96 2.09 7.77
N ASP A 72 -4.02 1.45 7.26
CA ASP A 72 -5.35 2.03 7.14
C ASP A 72 -6.09 2.14 8.50
N ASP A 73 -5.50 1.58 9.56
CA ASP A 73 -6.03 1.64 10.92
C ASP A 73 -5.20 2.61 11.76
N GLU A 74 -5.82 3.73 12.17
CA GLU A 74 -5.14 4.80 12.93
C GLU A 74 -4.53 4.31 14.24
N GLU A 75 -5.16 3.33 14.89
CA GLU A 75 -4.61 2.71 16.11
C GLU A 75 -3.32 1.95 15.83
N SER A 76 -3.18 1.31 14.67
CA SER A 76 -1.98 0.57 14.26
C SER A 76 -0.80 1.47 13.92
N LEU A 77 -1.05 2.75 13.62
CA LEU A 77 0.02 3.75 13.42
C LEU A 77 0.80 4.03 14.71
N HIS A 78 0.24 3.67 15.86
CA HIS A 78 0.88 3.80 17.15
C HIS A 78 1.42 2.43 17.58
N PHE A 79 2.65 2.40 18.11
CA PHE A 79 3.26 1.16 18.58
C PHE A 79 2.72 0.75 19.96
N ILE A 80 1.41 0.47 20.01
CA ILE A 80 0.64 0.16 21.22
C ILE A 80 0.13 -1.29 21.10
N PRO A 81 0.29 -2.12 22.15
CA PRO A 81 -0.26 -3.48 22.14
C PRO A 81 -1.78 -3.46 21.92
N PRO A 82 -2.30 -4.16 20.90
CA PRO A 82 -3.73 -4.17 20.63
C PRO A 82 -4.48 -4.91 21.72
N LYS A 83 -5.73 -4.49 21.94
CA LYS A 83 -6.63 -5.09 22.94
C LYS A 83 -7.93 -5.49 22.28
N LEU A 84 -8.47 -6.63 22.71
CA LEU A 84 -9.82 -7.02 22.33
C LEU A 84 -10.84 -6.04 22.95
N PRO A 85 -11.95 -5.73 22.25
CA PRO A 85 -13.04 -4.97 22.82
C PRO A 85 -13.59 -5.67 24.06
N LYS A 86 -13.85 -4.91 25.14
CA LYS A 86 -14.43 -5.46 26.38
C LYS A 86 -15.84 -6.02 26.17
N THR A 87 -16.56 -5.50 25.18
CA THR A 87 -17.94 -5.86 24.83
C THR A 87 -18.02 -7.04 23.84
N LEU A 88 -16.91 -7.72 23.53
CA LEU A 88 -16.87 -8.78 22.52
C LEU A 88 -17.90 -9.89 22.74
N ASP A 89 -18.18 -10.25 23.99
CA ASP A 89 -19.15 -11.29 24.33
C ASP A 89 -20.61 -10.83 24.20
N GLU A 90 -20.84 -9.52 24.13
CA GLU A 90 -22.15 -8.89 23.97
C GLU A 90 -22.48 -8.61 22.49
N MET A 91 -21.50 -8.71 21.60
CA MET A 91 -21.62 -8.44 20.16
C MET A 91 -22.38 -9.53 19.41
N GLY A 92 -23.11 -9.14 18.36
CA GLY A 92 -23.69 -10.08 17.41
C GLY A 92 -22.60 -10.84 16.62
N ALA A 93 -22.96 -11.96 15.97
CA ALA A 93 -21.99 -12.82 15.28
C ALA A 93 -21.14 -12.07 14.22
N HIS A 94 -21.77 -11.22 13.42
CA HIS A 94 -21.07 -10.44 12.39
C HIS A 94 -20.14 -9.39 13.02
N GLU A 95 -20.64 -8.59 13.96
CA GLU A 95 -19.86 -7.57 14.68
C GLU A 95 -18.66 -8.19 15.41
N ARG A 96 -18.89 -9.32 16.08
CA ARG A 96 -17.84 -10.10 16.74
C ARG A 96 -16.77 -10.57 15.75
N SER A 97 -17.18 -11.07 14.58
CA SER A 97 -16.24 -11.50 13.53
C SER A 97 -15.39 -10.34 13.03
N THR A 98 -15.99 -9.18 12.79
CA THR A 98 -15.29 -7.96 12.36
C THR A 98 -14.30 -7.49 13.42
N ALA A 99 -14.72 -7.46 14.69
CA ALA A 99 -13.86 -7.07 15.82
C ALA A 99 -12.65 -8.02 15.98
N LEU A 100 -12.86 -9.33 15.79
CA LEU A 100 -11.79 -10.32 15.85
C LEU A 100 -10.81 -10.17 14.68
N GLU A 101 -11.29 -9.92 13.46
CA GLU A 101 -10.43 -9.69 12.29
C GLU A 101 -9.60 -8.41 12.45
N GLN A 102 -10.23 -7.32 12.91
CA GLN A 102 -9.52 -6.08 13.21
C GLN A 102 -8.44 -6.30 14.28
N PHE A 103 -8.77 -7.01 15.36
CA PHE A 103 -7.78 -7.36 16.38
C PHE A 103 -6.64 -8.21 15.78
N ARG A 104 -6.94 -9.22 14.95
CA ARG A 104 -5.94 -10.06 14.29
C ARG A 104 -4.97 -9.24 13.44
N ARG A 105 -5.48 -8.30 12.62
CA ARG A 105 -4.67 -7.41 11.79
C ARG A 105 -3.76 -6.51 12.63
N ARG A 106 -4.32 -5.84 13.64
CA ARG A 106 -3.55 -5.03 14.60
C ARG A 106 -2.48 -5.84 15.30
N HIS A 107 -2.81 -7.07 15.71
CA HIS A 107 -1.91 -8.00 16.39
C HIS A 107 -0.72 -8.37 15.50
N LEU A 108 -0.97 -8.79 14.25
CA LEU A 108 0.10 -9.12 13.30
C LEU A 108 1.02 -7.93 13.04
N HIS A 109 0.44 -6.74 12.79
CA HIS A 109 1.20 -5.51 12.59
C HIS A 109 2.10 -5.18 13.79
N PHE A 110 1.53 -5.18 15.00
CA PHE A 110 2.24 -4.88 16.24
C PHE A 110 3.40 -5.85 16.49
N TYR A 111 3.17 -7.16 16.37
CA TYR A 111 4.23 -8.13 16.61
C TYR A 111 5.31 -8.09 15.54
N TYR A 112 4.97 -7.81 14.28
CA TYR A 112 5.99 -7.59 13.25
C TYR A 112 6.92 -6.44 13.64
N LEU A 113 6.37 -5.30 14.06
CA LEU A 113 7.17 -4.16 14.53
C LEU A 113 8.03 -4.54 15.74
N GLY A 114 7.46 -5.18 16.76
CA GLY A 114 8.20 -5.54 17.98
C GLY A 114 9.30 -6.58 17.76
N PHE A 115 9.06 -7.59 16.93
CA PHE A 115 10.10 -8.55 16.57
C PHE A 115 11.16 -7.92 15.65
N THR A 116 10.77 -7.01 14.77
CA THR A 116 11.71 -6.27 13.93
C THR A 116 12.61 -5.37 14.79
N GLN A 117 12.04 -4.66 15.78
CA GLN A 117 12.81 -3.89 16.75
C GLN A 117 13.85 -4.74 17.49
N ARG A 118 13.44 -5.93 17.94
CA ARG A 118 14.30 -6.83 18.71
C ARG A 118 15.38 -7.52 17.89
N PHE A 119 15.03 -8.02 16.71
CA PHE A 119 15.89 -8.94 15.95
C PHE A 119 16.52 -8.29 14.71
N ASN A 120 16.03 -7.14 14.26
CA ASN A 120 16.58 -6.41 13.13
C ASN A 120 16.53 -4.89 13.39
N PRO A 121 17.32 -4.38 14.36
CA PRO A 121 17.29 -2.98 14.75
C PRO A 121 17.60 -2.02 13.59
N SER A 122 18.41 -2.44 12.61
CA SER A 122 18.66 -1.64 11.40
C SER A 122 17.43 -1.45 10.52
N HIS A 123 16.58 -2.48 10.40
CA HIS A 123 15.33 -2.38 9.67
C HIS A 123 14.30 -1.59 10.46
N PHE A 124 14.24 -1.78 11.78
CA PHE A 124 13.38 -0.98 12.64
C PHE A 124 13.74 0.50 12.57
N HIS A 125 15.03 0.86 12.63
CA HIS A 125 15.49 2.24 12.43
C HIS A 125 15.00 2.81 11.11
N ALA A 126 15.12 2.05 10.01
CA ALA A 126 14.63 2.48 8.70
C ALA A 126 13.09 2.65 8.66
N LEU A 127 12.32 1.89 9.46
CA LEU A 127 10.87 2.04 9.58
C LEU A 127 10.45 3.21 10.49
N ASP A 128 11.21 3.47 11.55
CA ASP A 128 10.93 4.46 12.61
C ASP A 128 11.20 5.90 12.16
N HIS A 129 11.92 6.08 11.05
CA HIS A 129 11.97 7.37 10.35
C HIS A 129 10.57 7.74 9.86
N ASP A 130 9.95 8.72 10.52
CA ASP A 130 8.81 9.61 10.17
C ASP A 130 7.98 9.31 8.89
N ARG A 131 6.73 9.77 8.83
CA ARG A 131 5.84 9.66 7.66
C ARG A 131 6.48 10.07 6.33
N SER A 132 7.51 10.93 6.37
CA SER A 132 8.35 11.29 5.23
C SER A 132 9.10 10.11 4.58
N HIS A 133 9.47 9.07 5.33
CA HIS A 133 10.09 7.85 4.79
C HIS A 133 9.12 7.04 3.92
N LEU A 134 7.89 6.83 4.42
CA LEU A 134 6.85 6.14 3.65
C LEU A 134 6.59 6.86 2.34
N LEU A 135 6.54 8.20 2.37
CA LEU A 135 6.38 9.02 1.17
C LEU A 135 7.57 8.85 0.21
N LYS A 136 8.83 8.93 0.69
CA LYS A 136 10.04 8.69 -0.13
C LYS A 136 10.00 7.35 -0.86
N ARG A 137 9.65 6.29 -0.14
CA ARG A 137 9.55 4.94 -0.68
C ARG A 137 8.40 4.80 -1.68
N LYS A 138 7.20 5.30 -1.34
CA LYS A 138 6.01 5.29 -2.21
C LYS A 138 6.31 5.98 -3.54
N THR A 139 6.94 7.16 -3.49
CA THR A 139 7.33 7.90 -4.71
C THR A 139 8.38 7.17 -5.54
N PHE A 140 9.34 6.49 -4.90
CA PHE A 140 10.30 5.65 -5.63
C PHE A 140 9.60 4.48 -6.34
N THR A 141 8.69 3.79 -5.66
CA THR A 141 7.89 2.69 -6.24
C THR A 141 7.07 3.19 -7.43
N HIS A 142 6.24 4.22 -7.25
CA HIS A 142 5.39 4.76 -8.32
C HIS A 142 6.17 5.39 -9.49
N ALA A 143 7.44 5.78 -9.28
CA ALA A 143 8.32 6.22 -10.36
C ALA A 143 8.88 5.07 -11.19
N GLY A 144 8.98 3.87 -10.61
CA GLY A 144 9.47 2.65 -11.25
C GLY A 144 8.37 1.75 -11.82
N ASP A 145 7.12 1.92 -11.38
CA ASP A 145 6.00 1.09 -11.82
C ASP A 145 5.67 1.29 -13.32
N PRO A 146 5.24 0.22 -14.02
CA PRO A 146 4.67 0.36 -15.35
C PRO A 146 3.37 1.17 -15.27
N TRP A 147 3.31 2.31 -15.96
CA TRP A 147 2.11 3.15 -15.99
C TRP A 147 1.14 2.66 -17.06
N GLU A 148 0.04 2.03 -16.65
CA GLU A 148 -1.06 1.64 -17.54
C GLU A 148 -1.95 2.86 -17.86
N GLY A 149 -1.44 3.74 -18.71
CA GLY A 149 -2.18 4.89 -19.24
C GLY A 149 -2.15 6.16 -18.40
N ASN A 150 -1.82 6.11 -17.10
CA ASN A 150 -1.64 7.31 -16.28
C ASN A 150 -0.59 7.16 -15.16
N ASN A 151 -0.09 8.29 -14.64
CA ASN A 151 0.87 8.35 -13.52
C ASN A 151 0.34 9.19 -12.35
N VAL A 152 -0.98 9.14 -12.12
CA VAL A 152 -1.65 9.97 -11.10
C VAL A 152 -1.08 9.70 -9.71
N GLN A 153 -0.79 8.45 -9.37
CA GLN A 153 -0.19 8.09 -8.08
C GLN A 153 1.18 8.75 -7.87
N LEU A 154 2.08 8.67 -8.86
CA LEU A 154 3.36 9.38 -8.82
C LEU A 154 3.16 10.90 -8.71
N LYS A 155 2.19 11.45 -9.46
CA LYS A 155 1.90 12.88 -9.43
C LYS A 155 1.39 13.32 -8.06
N ALA A 156 0.50 12.55 -7.43
CA ALA A 156 -0.04 12.80 -6.11
C ALA A 156 1.07 12.74 -5.05
N ASP A 157 1.95 11.74 -5.14
CA ASP A 157 3.13 11.64 -4.27
C ASP A 157 4.03 12.88 -4.36
N LEU A 158 4.30 13.37 -5.58
CA LEU A 158 5.07 14.60 -5.77
C LEU A 158 4.36 15.82 -5.20
N VAL A 159 3.03 15.90 -5.28
CA VAL A 159 2.25 16.97 -4.63
C VAL A 159 2.39 16.87 -3.11
N HIS A 160 2.24 15.68 -2.52
CA HIS A 160 2.45 15.45 -1.08
C HIS A 160 3.89 15.80 -0.66
N MET A 161 4.88 15.52 -1.50
CA MET A 161 6.27 15.91 -1.26
C MET A 161 6.47 17.42 -1.24
N VAL A 162 5.86 18.15 -2.19
CA VAL A 162 5.93 19.62 -2.22
C VAL A 162 5.25 20.22 -0.98
N GLN A 163 4.10 19.67 -0.57
CA GLN A 163 3.35 20.14 0.60
C GLN A 163 4.06 19.89 1.93
N ASN A 164 4.92 18.86 2.00
CA ASN A 164 5.64 18.46 3.20
C ASN A 164 7.17 18.57 3.03
N TRP A 165 7.63 19.46 2.14
CA TRP A 165 9.01 19.50 1.68
C TRP A 165 10.02 19.65 2.83
N ASP A 166 9.71 20.49 3.82
CA ASP A 166 10.49 20.67 5.03
C ASP A 166 10.72 19.34 5.76
N LYS A 167 9.67 18.56 6.01
CA LYS A 167 9.77 17.24 6.67
C LYS A 167 10.53 16.22 5.81
N VAL A 168 10.34 16.27 4.50
CA VAL A 168 11.02 15.37 3.55
C VAL A 168 12.54 15.57 3.60
N VAL A 169 13.02 16.81 3.67
CA VAL A 169 14.46 17.08 3.69
C VAL A 169 15.07 17.13 5.10
N THR A 170 14.30 17.51 6.14
CA THR A 170 14.77 17.55 7.53
C THR A 170 14.82 16.16 8.19
N SER A 171 13.99 15.21 7.77
CA SER A 171 14.15 13.79 8.17
C SER A 171 15.48 13.17 7.73
N ALA A 172 16.24 13.84 6.86
CA ALA A 172 17.60 13.45 6.53
C ALA A 172 18.64 13.88 7.58
N ASP A 173 18.29 14.74 8.56
CA ASP A 173 19.21 15.43 9.48
C ASP A 173 19.21 14.93 10.93
N ALA A 174 18.28 14.05 11.31
CA ALA A 174 18.14 13.60 12.69
C ALA A 174 19.05 12.41 13.00
N GLU A 175 20.36 12.64 13.09
CA GLU A 175 21.28 12.02 14.07
C GLU A 175 22.73 12.40 13.75
N GLY A 176 23.17 13.57 14.25
CA GLY A 176 24.57 13.98 14.12
C GLY A 176 24.85 15.45 14.39
N GLY A 177 24.43 15.98 15.54
CA GLY A 177 24.90 17.28 16.05
C GLY A 177 23.82 18.34 16.16
N GLY A 178 23.61 18.85 17.38
CA GLY A 178 22.74 19.97 17.67
C GLY A 178 23.24 21.28 17.06
N GLY A 179 22.98 21.48 15.78
CA GLY A 179 23.13 22.75 15.08
C GLY A 179 21.80 23.13 14.43
N THR A 180 21.13 24.15 14.97
CA THR A 180 19.84 24.69 14.54
C THR A 180 19.86 25.42 13.19
N ASP A 181 20.87 25.20 12.35
CA ASP A 181 21.14 26.00 11.13
C ASP A 181 21.20 25.16 9.85
N ALA A 182 20.49 24.02 9.77
CA ALA A 182 20.32 23.32 8.51
C ALA A 182 19.35 24.13 7.61
N VAL A 183 19.90 24.89 6.66
CA VAL A 183 19.10 25.62 5.66
C VAL A 183 18.37 24.61 4.80
N VAL A 184 17.04 24.54 4.96
CA VAL A 184 16.15 23.76 4.10
C VAL A 184 16.28 24.28 2.66
N PRO A 185 16.77 23.48 1.70
CA PRO A 185 16.85 23.91 0.31
C PRO A 185 15.44 24.19 -0.22
N PRO A 186 15.25 25.15 -1.13
CA PRO A 186 13.96 25.34 -1.78
C PRO A 186 13.58 24.09 -2.59
N CYS A 187 12.29 23.76 -2.63
CA CYS A 187 11.80 22.65 -3.43
C CYS A 187 12.09 22.91 -4.92
N PRO A 188 12.72 21.97 -5.65
CA PRO A 188 13.12 22.17 -7.04
C PRO A 188 11.95 22.09 -8.04
N ILE A 189 10.74 21.79 -7.57
CA ILE A 189 9.53 21.71 -8.37
C ILE A 189 8.38 22.44 -7.68
N THR A 190 7.40 22.82 -8.48
CA THR A 190 6.15 23.43 -8.03
C THR A 190 4.97 22.81 -8.78
N PHE A 191 3.79 22.95 -8.21
CA PHE A 191 2.51 22.66 -8.83
C PHE A 191 1.63 23.89 -8.71
N ASP A 192 0.85 24.16 -9.76
CA ASP A 192 -0.22 25.14 -9.66
C ASP A 192 -1.28 24.64 -8.69
N LEU A 193 -1.96 25.55 -7.99
CA LEU A 193 -2.94 25.18 -6.97
C LEU A 193 -4.06 24.30 -7.54
N SER A 194 -4.56 24.63 -8.73
CA SER A 194 -5.58 23.82 -9.43
C SER A 194 -5.04 22.45 -9.82
N GLU A 195 -3.81 22.39 -10.36
CA GLU A 195 -3.16 21.13 -10.74
C GLU A 195 -3.00 20.19 -9.53
N ALA A 196 -2.55 20.73 -8.39
CA ALA A 196 -2.40 19.98 -7.15
C ALA A 196 -3.75 19.49 -6.61
N GLN A 197 -4.77 20.37 -6.59
CA GLN A 197 -6.11 20.02 -6.11
C GLN A 197 -6.77 18.95 -6.97
N ASP A 198 -6.68 19.06 -8.30
CA ASP A 198 -7.23 18.06 -9.23
C ASP A 198 -6.53 16.71 -9.08
N THR A 199 -5.20 16.72 -8.92
CA THR A 199 -4.43 15.49 -8.71
C THR A 199 -4.87 14.76 -7.44
N LEU A 200 -5.00 15.49 -6.32
CA LEU A 200 -5.43 14.93 -5.04
C LEU A 200 -6.91 14.52 -5.04
N ARG A 201 -7.76 15.16 -5.85
CA ARG A 201 -9.15 14.73 -6.06
C ARG A 201 -9.18 13.38 -6.77
N ILE A 202 -8.42 13.21 -7.85
CA ILE A 202 -8.36 11.95 -8.61
C ILE A 202 -7.74 10.83 -7.75
N GLU A 203 -6.70 11.10 -6.96
CA GLU A 203 -6.12 10.11 -6.02
C GLU A 203 -7.21 9.55 -5.08
N LYS A 204 -8.02 10.43 -4.48
CA LYS A 204 -9.13 10.03 -3.60
C LYS A 204 -10.23 9.24 -4.33
N GLU A 205 -10.49 9.56 -5.59
CA GLU A 205 -11.43 8.80 -6.41
C GLU A 205 -10.91 7.38 -6.66
N TYR A 206 -9.60 7.21 -6.94
CA TYR A 206 -8.99 5.89 -7.05
C TYR A 206 -9.00 5.11 -5.73
N GLU A 207 -8.65 5.73 -4.61
CA GLU A 207 -8.71 5.07 -3.29
C GLU A 207 -10.12 4.56 -2.97
N LYS A 208 -11.15 5.34 -3.32
CA LYS A 208 -12.55 4.93 -3.16
C LYS A 208 -12.89 3.74 -4.05
N ILE A 209 -12.51 3.78 -5.33
CA ILE A 209 -12.78 2.70 -6.28
C ILE A 209 -12.07 1.41 -5.83
N ASP A 210 -10.80 1.49 -5.43
CA ASP A 210 -10.04 0.31 -4.98
C ASP A 210 -10.63 -0.28 -3.70
N SER A 211 -11.06 0.57 -2.76
CA SER A 211 -11.78 0.12 -1.55
C SER A 211 -13.08 -0.61 -1.89
N GLN A 212 -13.86 -0.07 -2.82
CA GLN A 212 -15.11 -0.70 -3.27
C GLN A 212 -14.84 -2.03 -3.99
N LEU A 213 -13.83 -2.07 -4.85
CA LEU A 213 -13.45 -3.28 -5.56
C LEU A 213 -12.93 -4.36 -4.60
N SER A 214 -12.18 -3.98 -3.55
CA SER A 214 -11.76 -4.89 -2.50
C SER A 214 -12.93 -5.53 -1.78
N LEU A 215 -13.94 -4.75 -1.40
CA LEU A 215 -15.15 -5.27 -0.76
C LEU A 215 -15.92 -6.24 -1.68
N ILE A 216 -15.96 -5.94 -2.98
CA ILE A 216 -16.58 -6.83 -3.97
C ILE A 216 -15.77 -8.13 -4.09
N ARG A 217 -14.44 -8.06 -4.19
CA ARG A 217 -13.56 -9.25 -4.24
C ARG A 217 -13.73 -10.14 -3.01
N ASP A 218 -13.75 -9.54 -1.82
CA ASP A 218 -13.95 -10.26 -0.56
C ASP A 218 -15.32 -10.94 -0.51
N ALA A 219 -16.37 -10.26 -0.97
CA ALA A 219 -17.72 -10.83 -1.04
C ALA A 219 -17.83 -11.95 -2.10
N ILE A 220 -17.15 -11.82 -3.23
CA ILE A 220 -17.07 -12.87 -4.26
C ILE A 220 -16.21 -14.05 -3.77
N GLY A 221 -15.22 -13.82 -2.90
CA GLY A 221 -14.31 -14.84 -2.41
C GLY A 221 -13.16 -15.13 -3.40
N VAL A 222 -12.65 -14.08 -4.03
CA VAL A 222 -11.51 -14.13 -4.96
C VAL A 222 -10.39 -13.21 -4.49
N SER A 223 -9.15 -13.56 -4.84
CA SER A 223 -7.98 -12.69 -4.63
C SER A 223 -7.90 -11.57 -5.68
N ILE A 224 -6.87 -10.73 -5.57
CA ILE A 224 -6.66 -9.57 -6.45
C ILE A 224 -6.48 -9.94 -7.92
N ASP A 225 -5.95 -11.13 -8.19
CA ASP A 225 -5.77 -11.76 -9.51
C ASP A 225 -6.97 -12.62 -9.93
N GLY A 226 -8.06 -12.60 -9.17
CA GLY A 226 -9.27 -13.38 -9.46
C GLY A 226 -9.21 -14.86 -9.05
N TRP A 227 -8.13 -15.30 -8.40
CA TRP A 227 -7.99 -16.70 -7.98
C TRP A 227 -8.95 -17.08 -6.85
N THR A 228 -9.46 -18.31 -6.90
CA THR A 228 -10.23 -18.95 -5.82
C THR A 228 -9.97 -20.46 -5.80
N SER A 229 -10.31 -21.13 -4.71
CA SER A 229 -10.15 -22.59 -4.60
C SER A 229 -11.13 -23.34 -5.50
N ASN A 230 -10.75 -24.54 -5.95
CA ASN A 230 -11.63 -25.41 -6.75
C ASN A 230 -12.99 -25.67 -6.11
N GLU A 231 -13.03 -25.76 -4.77
CA GLU A 231 -14.25 -26.02 -3.99
C GLU A 231 -15.21 -24.82 -4.01
N MET A 232 -14.66 -23.60 -4.08
CA MET A 232 -15.43 -22.35 -4.05
C MET A 232 -15.69 -21.76 -5.45
N PHE A 233 -15.15 -22.38 -6.50
CA PHE A 233 -15.12 -21.83 -7.86
C PHE A 233 -16.53 -21.54 -8.42
N GLU A 234 -17.42 -22.53 -8.38
CA GLU A 234 -18.79 -22.37 -8.88
C GLU A 234 -19.57 -21.31 -8.10
N ASP A 235 -19.39 -21.28 -6.78
CA ASP A 235 -20.02 -20.29 -5.91
C ASP A 235 -19.47 -18.88 -6.17
N ALA A 236 -18.18 -18.74 -6.43
CA ALA A 236 -17.54 -17.47 -6.78
C ALA A 236 -18.07 -16.95 -8.13
N ILE A 237 -18.21 -17.82 -9.14
CA ILE A 237 -18.84 -17.46 -10.42
C ILE A 237 -20.28 -16.99 -10.21
N ALA A 238 -21.06 -17.69 -9.39
CA ALA A 238 -22.44 -17.31 -9.10
C ALA A 238 -22.52 -15.93 -8.43
N ARG A 239 -21.70 -15.68 -7.41
CA ARG A 239 -21.61 -14.36 -6.74
C ARG A 239 -21.14 -13.26 -7.68
N ALA A 240 -20.12 -13.51 -8.51
CA ALA A 240 -19.62 -12.52 -9.47
C ALA A 240 -20.70 -12.08 -10.47
N LYS A 241 -21.50 -13.03 -10.99
CA LYS A 241 -22.65 -12.74 -11.85
C LYS A 241 -23.73 -11.93 -11.13
N GLU A 242 -23.99 -12.24 -9.86
CA GLU A 242 -24.95 -11.49 -9.04
C GLU A 242 -24.49 -10.04 -8.82
N PHE A 243 -23.23 -9.82 -8.45
CA PHE A 243 -22.66 -8.48 -8.29
C PHE A 243 -22.67 -7.67 -9.59
N LYS A 244 -22.36 -8.30 -10.73
CA LYS A 244 -22.46 -7.67 -12.05
C LYS A 244 -23.88 -7.18 -12.32
N LYS A 245 -24.87 -8.04 -12.07
CA LYS A 245 -26.28 -7.69 -12.25
C LYS A 245 -26.69 -6.53 -11.34
N MET A 246 -26.31 -6.57 -10.06
CA MET A 246 -26.61 -5.47 -9.12
C MET A 246 -25.97 -4.15 -9.55
N ALA A 247 -24.75 -4.18 -10.07
CA ALA A 247 -24.07 -2.99 -10.59
C ALA A 247 -24.81 -2.40 -11.80
N ILE A 248 -25.19 -3.24 -12.77
CA ILE A 248 -25.98 -2.85 -13.95
C ILE A 248 -27.33 -2.26 -13.54
N ASP A 249 -28.05 -2.93 -12.63
CA ASP A 249 -29.36 -2.48 -12.14
C ASP A 249 -29.25 -1.13 -11.41
N SER A 250 -28.10 -0.83 -10.76
CA SER A 250 -27.89 0.44 -10.07
C SER A 250 -27.72 1.66 -10.99
N VAL A 251 -27.39 1.42 -12.26
CA VAL A 251 -27.21 2.46 -13.30
C VAL A 251 -28.27 2.38 -14.40
N SER A 252 -29.37 1.66 -14.18
CA SER A 252 -30.43 1.42 -15.18
C SER A 252 -31.03 2.69 -15.78
N ASP A 253 -30.94 3.80 -15.06
CA ASP A 253 -31.49 5.10 -15.47
C ASP A 253 -30.57 5.83 -16.47
N ASN A 254 -29.33 5.37 -16.65
CA ASN A 254 -28.38 5.91 -17.62
C ASN A 254 -27.86 4.82 -18.56
N LYS A 255 -28.37 4.83 -19.79
CA LYS A 255 -27.98 3.86 -20.84
C LYS A 255 -26.49 3.83 -21.13
N ILE A 256 -25.80 4.97 -21.03
CA ILE A 256 -24.36 5.05 -21.29
C ILE A 256 -23.61 4.33 -20.17
N ASP A 257 -23.96 4.60 -18.91
CA ASP A 257 -23.31 3.96 -17.77
C ASP A 257 -23.59 2.45 -17.72
N GLN A 258 -24.80 2.04 -18.12
CA GLN A 258 -25.14 0.63 -18.29
C GLN A 258 -24.23 -0.05 -19.32
N GLU A 259 -24.12 0.51 -20.53
CA GLU A 259 -23.27 -0.04 -21.59
C GLU A 259 -21.79 -0.08 -21.17
N MET A 260 -21.31 0.97 -20.49
CA MET A 260 -19.95 1.02 -19.99
C MET A 260 -19.69 -0.02 -18.89
N THR A 261 -20.64 -0.24 -17.98
CA THR A 261 -20.53 -1.25 -16.90
C THR A 261 -20.56 -2.67 -17.47
N GLU A 262 -21.40 -2.92 -18.47
CA GLU A 262 -21.46 -4.22 -19.17
C GLU A 262 -20.18 -4.51 -19.93
N LYS A 263 -19.61 -3.52 -20.62
CA LYS A 263 -18.42 -3.68 -21.46
C LYS A 263 -17.11 -3.75 -20.68
N HIS A 264 -17.02 -3.12 -19.50
CA HIS A 264 -15.75 -3.02 -18.75
C HIS A 264 -15.84 -3.68 -17.37
N TRP A 265 -16.64 -4.74 -17.25
CA TRP A 265 -16.80 -5.45 -15.98
C TRP A 265 -15.49 -6.14 -15.56
N PRO A 266 -14.87 -5.80 -14.41
CA PRO A 266 -13.50 -6.24 -14.09
C PRO A 266 -13.26 -7.75 -14.01
N PHE A 267 -14.32 -8.56 -13.91
CA PHE A 267 -14.24 -10.02 -13.78
C PHE A 267 -14.73 -10.78 -15.02
N ASP A 268 -14.98 -10.07 -16.12
CA ASP A 268 -15.27 -10.71 -17.40
C ASP A 268 -13.97 -11.12 -18.12
N ASP A 269 -14.08 -12.11 -19.00
CA ASP A 269 -13.00 -12.43 -19.93
C ASP A 269 -12.86 -11.31 -20.97
N PHE A 270 -11.66 -10.75 -21.07
CA PHE A 270 -11.31 -9.78 -22.11
C PHE A 270 -10.39 -10.41 -23.13
N VAL A 271 -10.67 -10.19 -24.41
CA VAL A 271 -9.77 -10.58 -25.49
C VAL A 271 -8.71 -9.48 -25.61
N GLU A 272 -7.44 -9.81 -25.34
CA GLU A 272 -6.31 -8.84 -25.37
C GLU A 272 -5.98 -8.31 -26.79
N ASP A 273 -6.68 -8.77 -27.83
CA ASP A 273 -6.39 -8.49 -29.25
C ASP A 273 -7.28 -7.39 -29.91
N GLU A 274 -8.04 -6.59 -29.14
CA GLU A 274 -8.79 -5.42 -29.67
C GLU A 274 -8.20 -4.06 -29.25
#